data_AF-A0A6V8QKL2-F1
#
_entry.id   AF-A0A6V8QKL2-F1
#
_cell.length_a   1.000
_cell.length_b   1.000
_cell.length_c   1.000
_cell.angle_alpha   90.00
_cell.angle_beta   90.00
_cell.angle_gamma   90.00
#
_symmetry.space_group_name_H-M   'P 1'
#
loop_
_entity.id
_entity.type
_entity.pdbx_description
1 polymer ?
#
loop_
_entity_poly.entity_id
_entity_poly.type
_entity_poly.pdbx_seq_one_letter_code
_entity_poly.pdbx_strand_id
1 'polypeptide(L)'
;MSTISNAPDMRYVVWNQVFETLRTAPPAAQTAPWLVDLLRPAIQQEEAIWAYMEDFEESMSIDSLRRLAPEQLVFRIRDLMGLEATSEDPVDTVSAAYPDLAEAYLERMIAIPQHIADYGDELNTDNMKRLTVAIFKGFWEKLMSELRKGKLAYAMGEHLGLLEGTRRPGEPVVIDLT
;
A
#
# COMPACT_ATOMS: atom_id res chain seq x y z
N MET A 1 -3.28 14.22 25.36
CA MET A 1 -3.52 12.80 25.05
C MET A 1 -3.88 12.72 23.58
N SER A 2 -3.03 12.09 22.77
CA SER A 2 -3.33 11.86 21.35
C SER A 2 -4.23 10.63 21.28
N THR A 3 -5.52 10.84 21.02
CA THR A 3 -6.48 9.76 20.76
C THR A 3 -6.30 9.26 19.34
N ILE A 4 -6.52 7.96 19.09
CA ILE A 4 -6.55 7.37 17.73
C ILE A 4 -7.50 8.13 16.81
N SER A 5 -8.51 8.82 17.34
CA SER A 5 -9.42 9.72 16.62
C SER A 5 -8.73 10.86 15.86
N ASN A 6 -7.45 11.16 16.13
CA ASN A 6 -6.67 12.17 15.42
C ASN A 6 -5.75 11.57 14.33
N ALA A 7 -5.86 10.27 14.05
CA ALA A 7 -5.09 9.62 13.00
C ALA A 7 -5.50 10.14 11.60
N PRO A 8 -4.58 10.16 10.62
CA PRO A 8 -4.90 10.47 9.23
C PRO A 8 -6.02 9.56 8.70
N ASP A 9 -6.79 10.06 7.71
CA ASP A 9 -7.82 9.27 7.04
C ASP A 9 -7.25 7.90 6.61
N MET A 10 -7.81 6.85 7.21
CA MET A 10 -7.32 5.49 7.04
C MET A 10 -7.53 5.05 5.60
N ARG A 11 -6.44 4.62 4.95
CA ARG A 11 -6.52 4.14 3.57
C ARG A 11 -6.18 2.67 3.40
N TYR A 12 -5.72 1.92 4.39
CA TYR A 12 -5.51 0.47 4.20
C TYR A 12 -6.62 -0.35 4.87
N VAL A 13 -7.11 -1.39 4.20
CA VAL A 13 -8.34 -2.12 4.56
C VAL A 13 -8.31 -2.71 5.98
N VAL A 14 -7.13 -3.11 6.45
CA VAL A 14 -6.97 -3.65 7.82
C VAL A 14 -7.20 -2.58 8.87
N TRP A 15 -6.92 -1.30 8.57
CA TRP A 15 -7.21 -0.21 9.51
C TRP A 15 -8.70 0.02 9.71
N ASN A 16 -9.53 -0.26 8.71
CA ASN A 16 -10.99 -0.22 8.89
C ASN A 16 -11.44 -1.24 9.95
N GLN A 17 -10.86 -2.45 9.93
CA GLN A 17 -11.15 -3.49 10.91
C GLN A 17 -10.67 -3.11 12.32
N VAL A 18 -9.47 -2.52 12.42
CA VAL A 18 -8.93 -2.00 13.68
C VAL A 18 -9.85 -0.92 14.24
N PHE A 19 -10.29 0.03 13.41
CA PHE A 19 -11.15 1.12 13.83
C PHE A 19 -12.51 0.63 14.30
N GLU A 20 -13.16 -0.27 13.54
CA GLU A 20 -14.44 -0.84 13.94
C GLU A 20 -14.33 -1.63 15.26
N THR A 21 -13.22 -2.35 15.45
CA THR A 21 -12.94 -3.04 16.70
C THR A 21 -12.78 -2.05 17.86
N LEU A 22 -12.05 -0.95 17.67
CA LEU A 22 -11.89 0.10 18.68
C LEU A 22 -13.21 0.83 18.99
N ARG A 23 -14.01 1.10 17.96
CA ARG A 23 -15.30 1.79 18.06
C ARG A 23 -16.33 1.00 18.87
N THR A 24 -16.29 -0.33 18.75
CA THR A 24 -17.25 -1.23 19.40
C THR A 24 -16.78 -1.76 20.75
N ALA A 25 -15.47 -1.77 21.01
CA ALA A 25 -14.90 -2.20 22.29
C ALA A 25 -15.26 -1.23 23.43
N PRO A 26 -15.78 -1.73 24.58
CA PRO A 26 -16.01 -0.88 25.75
C PRO A 26 -14.72 -0.19 26.21
N PRO A 27 -14.73 1.08 26.63
CA PRO A 27 -13.51 1.78 27.06
C PRO A 27 -12.72 1.06 28.15
N ALA A 28 -13.41 0.35 29.05
CA ALA A 28 -12.78 -0.45 30.10
C ALA A 28 -12.00 -1.68 29.58
N ALA A 29 -12.33 -2.16 28.38
CA ALA A 29 -11.65 -3.27 27.72
C ALA A 29 -10.44 -2.84 26.87
N GLN A 30 -10.32 -1.53 26.58
CA GLN A 30 -9.24 -0.96 25.76
C GLN A 30 -7.93 -0.80 26.57
N THR A 31 -7.45 -1.90 27.11
CA THR A 31 -6.19 -1.94 27.87
C THR A 31 -4.98 -1.85 26.95
N ALA A 32 -3.83 -1.39 27.47
CA ALA A 32 -2.60 -1.29 26.68
C ALA A 32 -2.17 -2.63 26.04
N PRO A 33 -2.19 -3.79 26.73
CA PRO A 33 -1.87 -5.08 26.10
C PRO A 33 -2.83 -5.43 24.96
N TRP A 34 -4.13 -5.20 25.14
CA TRP A 34 -5.12 -5.45 24.09
C TRP A 34 -4.93 -4.55 22.86
N LEU A 35 -4.58 -3.28 23.08
CA LEU A 35 -4.24 -2.36 21.98
C LEU A 35 -2.98 -2.81 21.24
N VAL A 36 -1.97 -3.32 21.95
CA VAL A 36 -0.76 -3.89 21.34
C VAL A 36 -1.12 -5.08 20.45
N ASP A 37 -1.94 -6.00 20.96
CA ASP A 37 -2.38 -7.19 20.22
C ASP A 37 -3.24 -6.83 19.00
N LEU A 38 -3.99 -5.73 19.06
CA LEU A 38 -4.79 -5.23 17.94
C LEU A 38 -3.94 -4.52 16.87
N LEU A 39 -3.01 -3.65 17.28
CA LEU A 39 -2.27 -2.78 16.37
C LEU A 39 -1.09 -3.48 15.69
N ARG A 40 -0.37 -4.37 16.41
CA ARG A 40 0.84 -5.01 15.89
C ARG A 40 0.60 -5.80 14.59
N PRO A 41 -0.44 -6.64 14.47
CA PRO A 41 -0.71 -7.35 13.22
C PRO A 41 -1.08 -6.41 12.07
N ALA A 42 -1.79 -5.31 12.34
CA ALA A 42 -2.18 -4.33 11.33
C ALA A 42 -0.97 -3.59 10.76
N ILE A 43 -0.05 -3.16 11.62
CA ILE A 43 1.22 -2.53 11.23
C ILE A 43 2.02 -3.51 10.36
N GLN A 44 2.23 -4.74 10.83
CA GLN A 44 3.00 -5.75 10.10
C GLN A 44 2.41 -6.06 8.71
N GLN A 45 1.08 -6.14 8.60
CA GLN A 45 0.42 -6.40 7.32
C GLN A 45 0.57 -5.24 6.34
N GLU A 46 0.40 -4.00 6.82
CA GLU A 46 0.60 -2.84 5.96
C GLU A 46 2.07 -2.71 5.54
N GLU A 47 3.03 -2.91 6.45
CA GLU A 47 4.47 -2.92 6.14
C GLU A 47 4.84 -3.99 5.12
N ALA A 48 4.28 -5.20 5.23
CA ALA A 48 4.53 -6.27 4.27
C ALA A 48 4.04 -5.93 2.86
N ILE A 49 2.91 -5.23 2.74
CA ILE A 49 2.44 -4.76 1.43
C ILE A 49 3.33 -3.65 0.91
N TRP A 50 3.72 -2.68 1.73
CA TRP A 50 4.66 -1.63 1.30
C TRP A 50 6.00 -2.20 0.86
N ALA A 51 6.55 -3.17 1.60
CA ALA A 51 7.79 -3.85 1.23
C ALA A 51 7.66 -4.55 -0.13
N TYR A 52 6.55 -5.25 -0.39
CA TYR A 52 6.29 -5.83 -1.72
C TYR A 52 6.28 -4.79 -2.83
N MET A 53 5.65 -3.63 -2.60
CA MET A 53 5.58 -2.57 -3.60
C MET A 53 6.97 -1.94 -3.84
N GLU A 54 7.77 -1.78 -2.79
CA GLU A 54 9.15 -1.29 -2.87
C GLU A 54 10.07 -2.29 -3.59
N ASP A 55 10.00 -3.58 -3.26
CA ASP A 55 10.73 -4.66 -3.93
C ASP A 55 10.39 -4.73 -5.44
N PHE A 56 9.12 -4.55 -5.78
CA PHE A 56 8.70 -4.51 -7.18
C PHE A 56 9.25 -3.28 -7.91
N GLU A 57 9.32 -2.11 -7.24
CA GLU A 57 9.92 -0.90 -7.80
C GLU A 57 11.42 -1.10 -8.08
N GLU A 58 12.15 -1.73 -7.16
CA GLU A 58 13.59 -1.98 -7.28
C GLU A 58 13.93 -3.03 -8.34
N SER A 59 13.08 -4.05 -8.48
CA SER A 59 13.26 -5.15 -9.43
C SER A 59 12.65 -4.89 -10.82
N MET A 60 12.12 -3.68 -11.05
CA MET A 60 11.37 -3.33 -12.25
C MET A 60 12.22 -3.43 -13.52
N SER A 61 11.79 -4.32 -14.42
CA SER A 61 12.41 -4.67 -15.69
C SER A 61 11.37 -5.16 -16.69
N ILE A 62 11.70 -5.23 -17.99
CA ILE A 62 10.79 -5.79 -19.00
C ILE A 62 10.35 -7.21 -18.63
N ASP A 63 11.27 -8.05 -18.15
CA ASP A 63 10.94 -9.43 -17.79
C ASP A 63 10.01 -9.51 -16.57
N SER A 64 10.18 -8.62 -15.59
CA SER A 64 9.25 -8.53 -14.46
C SER A 64 7.87 -8.02 -14.89
N LEU A 65 7.81 -7.00 -15.78
CA LEU A 65 6.55 -6.46 -16.29
C LEU A 65 5.82 -7.47 -17.18
N ARG A 66 6.55 -8.28 -17.94
CA ARG A 66 5.98 -9.38 -18.74
C ARG A 66 5.32 -10.45 -17.88
N ARG A 67 5.86 -10.72 -16.70
CA ARG A 67 5.36 -11.73 -15.74
C ARG A 67 4.38 -11.16 -14.73
N LEU A 68 4.24 -9.84 -14.68
CA LEU A 68 3.34 -9.18 -13.76
C LEU A 68 1.91 -9.58 -14.12
N ALA A 69 1.18 -10.10 -13.13
CA ALA A 69 -0.26 -10.27 -13.22
C ALA A 69 -0.91 -8.92 -12.83
N PRO A 70 -1.48 -8.15 -13.77
CA PRO A 70 -1.99 -6.81 -13.47
C PRO A 70 -3.09 -6.82 -12.40
N GLU A 71 -3.95 -7.84 -12.42
CA GLU A 71 -5.00 -8.04 -11.42
C GLU A 71 -4.45 -8.17 -9.99
N GLN A 72 -3.32 -8.86 -9.80
CA GLN A 72 -2.71 -8.99 -8.47
C GLN A 72 -2.17 -7.64 -7.98
N LEU A 73 -1.61 -6.84 -8.88
CA LEU A 73 -1.16 -5.50 -8.54
C LEU A 73 -2.33 -4.60 -8.16
N VAL A 74 -3.41 -4.62 -8.94
CA VAL A 74 -4.61 -3.84 -8.65
C VAL A 74 -5.28 -4.29 -7.36
N PHE A 75 -5.27 -5.59 -7.06
CA PHE A 75 -5.71 -6.12 -5.76
C PHE A 75 -4.96 -5.48 -4.59
N ARG A 76 -3.62 -5.37 -4.68
CA ARG A 76 -2.81 -4.70 -3.64
C ARG A 76 -3.11 -3.21 -3.54
N ILE A 77 -3.29 -2.54 -4.68
CA ILE A 77 -3.67 -1.13 -4.72
C ILE A 77 -5.03 -0.92 -4.05
N ARG A 78 -6.03 -1.75 -4.39
CA ARG A 78 -7.35 -1.73 -3.77
C ARG A 78 -7.26 -1.87 -2.25
N ASP A 79 -6.49 -2.84 -1.76
CA ASP A 79 -6.31 -3.05 -0.33
C ASP A 79 -5.66 -1.82 0.34
N LEU A 80 -4.62 -1.23 -0.29
CA LEU A 80 -3.96 0.03 0.12
C LEU A 80 -4.83 1.30 0.01
N MET A 81 -5.98 1.19 -0.65
CA MET A 81 -7.00 2.24 -0.73
C MET A 81 -8.18 1.99 0.22
N GLY A 82 -8.17 0.86 0.94
CA GLY A 82 -9.08 0.61 2.05
C GLY A 82 -10.44 0.17 1.55
N LEU A 83 -10.49 -0.21 0.28
CA LEU A 83 -11.66 -0.71 -0.39
C LEU A 83 -11.83 -2.17 0.00
N GLU A 84 -12.99 -2.49 0.57
CA GLU A 84 -13.29 -3.84 1.00
C GLU A 84 -13.33 -4.79 -0.21
N ALA A 85 -12.94 -6.04 0.03
CA ALA A 85 -13.04 -7.08 -0.98
C ALA A 85 -14.52 -7.39 -1.23
N THR A 86 -15.07 -6.82 -2.31
CA THR A 86 -16.36 -7.23 -2.86
C THR A 86 -16.16 -8.48 -3.73
N SER A 87 -17.26 -9.12 -4.16
CA SER A 87 -17.21 -10.16 -5.19
C SER A 87 -16.90 -9.60 -6.60
N GLU A 88 -16.61 -8.30 -6.70
CA GLU A 88 -16.38 -7.59 -7.96
C GLU A 88 -14.88 -7.55 -8.28
N ASP A 89 -14.58 -7.28 -9.55
CA ASP A 89 -13.21 -7.15 -10.03
C ASP A 89 -12.46 -6.02 -9.27
N PRO A 90 -11.19 -6.24 -8.86
CA PRO A 90 -10.41 -5.20 -8.19
C PRO A 90 -10.28 -3.90 -8.99
N VAL A 91 -10.22 -3.98 -10.32
CA VAL A 91 -10.17 -2.83 -11.22
C VAL A 91 -11.48 -2.06 -11.17
N ASP A 92 -12.61 -2.74 -11.26
CA ASP A 92 -13.94 -2.12 -11.17
C ASP A 92 -14.13 -1.43 -9.82
N THR A 93 -13.69 -2.08 -8.74
CA THR A 93 -13.79 -1.55 -7.37
C THR A 93 -13.00 -0.25 -7.22
N VAL A 94 -11.75 -0.21 -7.69
CA VAL A 94 -10.93 1.02 -7.60
C VAL A 94 -11.48 2.09 -8.54
N SER A 95 -11.92 1.73 -9.74
CA SER A 95 -12.47 2.68 -10.73
C SER A 95 -13.75 3.35 -10.25
N ALA A 96 -14.62 2.61 -9.56
CA ALA A 96 -15.85 3.15 -8.99
C ALA A 96 -15.56 4.10 -7.82
N ALA A 97 -14.60 3.76 -6.95
CA ALA A 97 -14.29 4.55 -5.76
C ALA A 97 -13.40 5.77 -6.05
N TYR A 98 -12.48 5.66 -7.01
CA TYR A 98 -11.48 6.67 -7.35
C TYR A 98 -11.29 6.77 -8.88
N PRO A 99 -12.29 7.27 -9.62
CA PRO A 99 -12.29 7.29 -11.08
C PRO A 99 -11.10 8.06 -11.66
N ASP A 100 -10.76 9.22 -11.09
CA ASP A 100 -9.63 10.04 -11.55
C ASP A 100 -8.28 9.31 -11.44
N LEU A 101 -8.10 8.51 -10.38
CA LEU A 101 -6.88 7.72 -10.16
C LEU A 101 -6.83 6.51 -11.10
N ALA A 102 -7.97 5.86 -11.32
CA ALA A 102 -8.08 4.74 -12.24
C ALA A 102 -7.75 5.15 -13.68
N GLU A 103 -8.36 6.24 -14.15
CA GLU A 103 -8.11 6.79 -15.49
C GLU A 103 -6.65 7.27 -15.63
N ALA A 104 -6.12 7.97 -14.61
CA ALA A 104 -4.77 8.54 -14.69
C ALA A 104 -3.65 7.48 -14.63
N TYR A 105 -3.85 6.37 -13.92
CA TYR A 105 -2.77 5.43 -13.60
C TYR A 105 -3.11 3.97 -13.90
N LEU A 106 -4.25 3.44 -13.43
CA LEU A 106 -4.54 2.01 -13.47
C LEU A 106 -4.66 1.46 -14.88
N GLU A 107 -5.37 2.16 -15.78
CA GLU A 107 -5.52 1.72 -17.17
C GLU A 107 -4.15 1.50 -17.84
N ARG A 108 -3.20 2.41 -17.61
CA ARG A 108 -1.85 2.33 -18.16
C ARG A 108 -1.03 1.24 -17.48
N MET A 109 -1.18 1.08 -16.17
CA MET A 109 -0.50 0.04 -15.40
C MET A 109 -1.01 -1.37 -15.72
N ILE A 110 -2.20 -1.51 -16.30
CA ILE A 110 -2.70 -2.78 -16.84
C ILE A 110 -2.27 -2.95 -18.30
N ALA A 111 -2.47 -1.93 -19.13
CA ALA A 111 -2.23 -2.02 -20.57
C ALA A 111 -0.77 -2.24 -20.94
N ILE A 112 0.18 -1.62 -20.21
CA ILE A 112 1.61 -1.74 -20.53
C ILE A 112 2.13 -3.18 -20.31
N PRO A 113 1.95 -3.81 -19.13
CA PRO A 113 2.29 -5.23 -18.93
C PRO A 113 1.62 -6.15 -19.94
N GLN A 114 0.33 -5.95 -20.22
CA GLN A 114 -0.41 -6.75 -21.20
C GLN A 114 0.21 -6.62 -22.60
N HIS A 115 0.53 -5.40 -23.03
CA HIS A 115 1.19 -5.16 -24.30
C HIS A 115 2.59 -5.83 -24.37
N ILE A 116 3.36 -5.81 -23.28
CA ILE A 116 4.66 -6.50 -23.20
C ILE A 116 4.47 -8.03 -23.23
N ALA A 117 3.41 -8.55 -22.62
CA ALA A 117 3.11 -9.98 -22.65
C ALA A 117 2.72 -10.44 -24.07
N ASP A 118 1.88 -9.66 -24.76
CA ASP A 118 1.34 -10.01 -26.07
C ASP A 118 2.33 -9.76 -27.21
N TYR A 119 3.15 -8.70 -27.13
CA TYR A 119 4.01 -8.22 -28.21
C TYR A 119 5.47 -8.00 -27.81
N GLY A 120 5.89 -8.40 -26.61
CA GLY A 120 7.20 -8.01 -26.07
C GLY A 120 8.42 -8.52 -26.85
N ASP A 121 8.25 -9.54 -27.69
CA ASP A 121 9.32 -10.01 -28.57
C ASP A 121 9.50 -9.08 -29.80
N GLU A 122 8.49 -8.26 -30.13
CA GLU A 122 8.55 -7.21 -31.15
C GLU A 122 9.21 -5.92 -30.64
N LEU A 123 9.45 -5.80 -29.32
CA LEU A 123 10.33 -4.77 -28.73
C LEU A 123 11.79 -5.10 -29.09
N ASN A 124 12.11 -4.99 -30.38
CA ASN A 124 13.33 -5.49 -31.00
C ASN A 124 14.60 -4.71 -30.62
N THR A 125 14.48 -3.63 -29.85
CA THR A 125 15.62 -2.81 -29.44
C THR A 125 15.65 -2.56 -27.93
N ASP A 126 16.86 -2.58 -27.36
CA ASP A 126 17.08 -2.26 -25.94
C ASP A 126 16.62 -0.85 -25.56
N ASN A 127 16.53 0.07 -26.53
CA ASN A 127 16.02 1.42 -26.32
C ASN A 127 14.50 1.41 -26.09
N MET A 128 13.74 0.65 -26.88
CA MET A 128 12.28 0.52 -26.70
C MET A 128 11.94 -0.17 -25.37
N LYS A 129 12.72 -1.20 -25.00
CA LYS A 129 12.60 -1.88 -23.71
C LYS A 129 12.82 -0.91 -22.54
N ARG A 130 13.93 -0.14 -22.56
CA ARG A 130 14.23 0.86 -21.53
C ARG A 130 13.17 1.97 -21.45
N LEU A 131 12.71 2.46 -22.60
CA LEU A 131 11.67 3.49 -22.65
C LEU A 131 10.34 2.98 -22.05
N THR A 132 9.95 1.75 -22.37
CA THR A 132 8.72 1.14 -21.86
C THR A 132 8.75 1.00 -20.34
N VAL A 133 9.86 0.51 -19.78
CA VAL A 133 10.06 0.44 -18.33
C VAL A 133 10.03 1.83 -17.70
N ALA A 134 10.70 2.82 -18.30
CA ALA A 134 10.72 4.18 -17.78
C ALA A 134 9.32 4.82 -17.76
N ILE A 135 8.51 4.59 -18.79
CA ILE A 135 7.11 5.06 -18.84
C ILE A 135 6.30 4.42 -17.72
N PHE A 136 6.36 3.08 -17.58
CA PHE A 136 5.65 2.38 -16.52
C PHE A 136 6.08 2.90 -15.14
N LYS A 137 7.40 3.04 -14.91
CA LYS A 137 7.95 3.56 -13.66
C LYS A 137 7.43 4.95 -13.33
N GLY A 138 7.28 5.83 -14.33
CA GLY A 138 6.70 7.16 -14.12
C GLY A 138 5.25 7.15 -13.65
N PHE A 139 4.43 6.19 -14.10
CA PHE A 139 3.08 5.99 -13.57
C PHE A 139 3.10 5.38 -12.17
N TRP A 140 3.97 4.38 -11.97
CA TRP A 140 4.20 3.73 -10.68
C TRP A 140 4.56 4.72 -9.58
N GLU A 141 5.60 5.53 -9.77
CA GLU A 141 6.10 6.49 -8.77
C GLU A 141 5.01 7.49 -8.35
N LYS A 142 4.21 7.97 -9.31
CA LYS A 142 3.10 8.89 -9.04
C LYS A 142 1.98 8.22 -8.25
N LEU A 143 1.56 7.01 -8.65
CA LEU A 143 0.57 6.25 -7.90
C LEU A 143 1.06 5.97 -6.48
N MET A 144 2.31 5.53 -6.33
CA MET A 144 2.92 5.28 -5.02
C MET A 144 2.98 6.54 -4.15
N SER A 145 3.24 7.70 -4.75
CA SER A 145 3.19 8.99 -4.03
C SER A 145 1.79 9.29 -3.50
N GLU A 146 0.74 9.03 -4.29
CA GLU A 146 -0.65 9.21 -3.85
C GLU A 146 -1.06 8.22 -2.77
N LEU A 147 -0.68 6.94 -2.90
CA LEU A 147 -0.97 5.90 -1.91
C LEU A 147 -0.21 6.15 -0.59
N ARG A 148 1.05 6.60 -0.65
CA ARG A 148 1.88 6.86 0.54
C ARG A 148 1.29 7.91 1.47
N LYS A 149 0.45 8.82 0.96
CA LYS A 149 -0.29 9.80 1.79
C LYS A 149 -1.18 9.13 2.83
N GLY A 150 -1.63 7.90 2.57
CA GLY A 150 -2.44 7.10 3.49
C GLY A 150 -1.65 6.07 4.31
N LYS A 151 -0.32 6.05 4.24
CA LYS A 151 0.51 5.09 4.97
C LYS A 151 0.43 5.38 6.47
N LEU A 152 -0.07 4.43 7.25
CA LEU A 152 -0.29 4.59 8.69
C LEU A 152 0.68 3.79 9.56
N ALA A 153 1.27 2.73 9.01
CA ALA A 153 2.17 1.82 9.71
C ALA A 153 3.24 2.54 10.53
N TYR A 154 3.87 3.57 9.96
CA TYR A 154 4.90 4.34 10.65
C TYR A 154 4.35 5.05 11.90
N ALA A 155 3.28 5.84 11.74
CA ALA A 155 2.66 6.59 12.83
C ALA A 155 2.10 5.65 13.92
N MET A 156 1.48 4.54 13.50
CA MET A 156 0.94 3.54 14.42
C MET A 156 2.04 2.74 15.12
N GLY A 157 3.17 2.50 14.47
CA GLY A 157 4.38 1.93 15.08
C GLY A 157 4.94 2.81 16.19
N GLU A 158 4.90 4.13 16.05
CA GLU A 158 5.28 5.05 17.12
C GLU A 158 4.34 4.93 18.33
N HIS A 159 3.03 4.86 18.07
CA HIS A 159 2.02 4.66 19.11
C HIS A 159 2.17 3.31 19.80
N LEU A 160 2.45 2.24 19.04
CA LEU A 160 2.72 0.92 19.57
C LEU A 160 3.94 0.94 20.51
N GLY A 161 5.03 1.61 20.11
CA GLY A 161 6.23 1.74 20.96
C GLY A 161 5.99 2.50 22.26
N LEU A 162 5.07 3.48 22.27
CA LEU A 162 4.63 4.14 23.50
C LEU A 162 3.81 3.20 24.41
N LEU A 163 2.94 2.36 23.83
CA LEU A 163 2.12 1.41 24.57
C LEU A 163 2.95 0.28 25.20
N GLU A 164 4.00 -0.16 24.51
CA GLU A 164 4.93 -1.20 24.99
C GLU A 164 5.95 -0.66 26.00
N GLY A 165 6.02 0.66 26.19
CA GLY A 165 7.05 1.31 27.02
C GLY A 165 8.46 1.26 26.40
N THR A 166 8.56 0.96 25.11
CA THR A 166 9.81 0.85 24.34
C THR A 166 10.26 2.18 23.73
N ARG A 167 9.40 3.21 23.69
CA ARG A 167 9.75 4.59 23.28
C ARG A 167 9.33 5.63 24.33
N ARG A 168 10.14 6.68 24.50
CA ARG A 168 9.76 7.89 25.26
C ARG A 168 9.17 8.96 24.33
N PRO A 169 8.23 9.79 24.80
CA PRO A 169 7.70 10.88 23.98
C PRO A 169 8.80 11.86 23.55
N GLY A 170 8.97 12.05 22.23
CA GLY A 170 9.89 13.04 21.66
C GLY A 170 11.32 12.56 21.39
N GLU A 171 11.59 11.26 21.44
CA GLU A 171 12.91 10.70 21.11
C GLU A 171 13.04 10.49 19.58
N PRO A 172 14.01 11.14 18.90
CA PRO A 172 14.20 10.97 17.46
C PRO A 172 14.69 9.54 17.14
N VAL A 173 14.12 8.95 16.09
CA VAL A 173 14.50 7.62 15.62
C VAL A 173 15.92 7.66 15.03
N VAL A 174 16.85 6.96 15.65
CA VAL A 174 18.10 6.57 15.00
C VAL A 174 17.79 5.34 14.15
N ILE A 175 17.69 5.52 12.83
CA ILE A 175 17.64 4.40 11.89
C ILE A 175 19.09 3.95 11.71
N ASP A 176 19.45 2.87 12.39
CA ASP A 176 20.74 2.21 12.16
C ASP A 176 20.59 1.38 10.88
N LEU A 177 21.14 1.91 9.78
CA LEU A 177 21.25 1.21 8.50
C LEU A 177 22.55 0.40 8.54
N THR A 178 22.51 -0.78 9.18
CA THR A 178 23.59 -1.78 9.11
C THR A 178 23.17 -2.95 8.25
#